data_AF-A0A7Z0QM79-F1
#
_entry.id   AF-A0A7Z0QM79-F1
#
_cell.length_a   1.000
_cell.length_b   1.000
_cell.length_c   1.000
_cell.angle_alpha   90.00
_cell.angle_beta   90.00
_cell.angle_gamma   90.00
#
_symmetry.space_group_name_H-M   'P 1'
#
loop_
_entity.id
_entity.type
_entity.pdbx_description
1 polymer ?
#
loop_
_entity_poly.entity_id
_entity_poly.type
_entity_poly.pdbx_seq_one_letter_code
_entity_poly.pdbx_strand_id
1 'polypeptide(L)'
;MRFPGLQPYANRHGGSGVTAWVRHGDLLVVEFGHGPVYVYAARAVGRPLFTALCDAALAGHGLSTLISREVGDRYAARFDDREDWSRTLAGRRSRAAH
;
A
#
# COMPACT_ATOMS: atom_id res chain seq x y z
N MET A 1 1.61 -19.84 -7.12
CA MET A 1 2.28 -18.54 -6.90
C MET A 1 1.94 -18.05 -5.51
N ARG A 2 2.94 -17.99 -4.63
CA ARG A 2 2.83 -17.48 -3.25
C ARG A 2 2.80 -15.96 -3.37
N PHE A 3 1.74 -15.30 -2.90
CA PHE A 3 1.76 -13.85 -2.80
C PHE A 3 2.95 -13.48 -1.92
N PRO A 4 3.93 -12.69 -2.40
CA PRO A 4 4.99 -12.24 -1.53
C PRO A 4 4.31 -11.54 -0.37
N GLY A 5 4.58 -12.02 0.85
CA GLY A 5 4.16 -11.31 2.04
C GLY A 5 4.67 -9.87 1.96
N LEU A 6 3.94 -8.94 2.59
CA LEU A 6 4.34 -7.54 2.65
C LEU A 6 5.83 -7.44 3.01
N GLN A 7 6.59 -6.72 2.18
CA GLN A 7 8.02 -6.55 2.41
C GLN A 7 8.20 -5.57 3.57
N PRO A 8 9.01 -5.92 4.59
CA PRO A 8 9.26 -5.02 5.70
C PRO A 8 9.86 -3.72 5.18
N TYR A 9 9.30 -2.60 5.62
CA TYR A 9 9.75 -1.28 5.23
C TYR A 9 11.09 -1.01 5.91
N ALA A 10 12.09 -0.61 5.14
CA ALA A 10 13.45 -0.43 5.63
C ALA A 10 13.57 0.66 6.71
N ASN A 11 12.57 1.54 6.85
CA ASN A 11 12.45 2.61 7.84
C ASN A 11 13.78 3.26 8.21
N ARG A 12 14.57 3.68 7.22
CA ARG A 12 15.96 4.12 7.40
C ARG A 12 16.12 5.36 8.31
N HIS A 13 15.03 6.08 8.56
CA HIS A 13 14.99 7.27 9.42
C HIS A 13 14.16 7.11 10.71
N GLY A 14 13.68 5.89 11.02
CA GLY A 14 12.98 5.58 12.27
C GLY A 14 11.59 6.19 12.46
N GLY A 15 11.18 7.18 11.66
CA GLY A 15 9.93 7.94 11.83
C GLY A 15 8.85 7.71 10.76
N SER A 16 9.03 6.76 9.84
CA SER A 16 7.94 6.43 8.91
C SER A 16 6.96 5.49 9.61
N GLY A 17 5.71 5.91 9.78
CA GLY A 17 4.64 5.07 10.34
C GLY A 17 4.30 3.84 9.48
N VAL A 18 5.10 3.51 8.48
CA VAL A 18 4.93 2.38 7.55
C VAL A 18 5.79 1.22 8.04
N THR A 19 5.17 0.05 8.24
CA THR A 19 5.86 -1.18 8.67
C THR A 19 6.18 -2.09 7.51
N ALA A 20 5.31 -2.16 6.50
CA ALA A 20 5.49 -3.06 5.39
C ALA A 20 4.77 -2.56 4.13
N TRP A 21 5.18 -3.02 2.97
CA TRP A 21 4.57 -2.63 1.70
C TRP A 21 4.69 -3.73 0.64
N VAL A 22 3.78 -3.74 -0.32
CA VAL A 22 3.90 -4.57 -1.52
C VAL A 22 3.32 -3.84 -2.72
N ARG A 23 4.03 -3.93 -3.85
CA ARG A 23 3.54 -3.46 -5.14
C ARG A 23 2.98 -4.63 -5.94
N HIS A 24 1.77 -4.48 -6.47
CA HIS A 24 1.12 -5.45 -7.33
C HIS A 24 0.54 -4.75 -8.57
N GLY A 25 1.31 -4.74 -9.67
CA GLY A 25 0.95 -4.02 -10.88
C GLY A 25 0.75 -2.52 -10.60
N ASP A 26 -0.50 -2.07 -10.79
CA ASP A 26 -0.97 -0.70 -10.55
C ASP A 26 -1.55 -0.47 -9.14
N LEU A 27 -1.28 -1.40 -8.22
CA LEU A 27 -1.66 -1.30 -6.82
C LEU A 27 -0.42 -1.23 -5.94
N LEU A 28 -0.41 -0.30 -5.00
CA LEU A 28 0.57 -0.20 -3.93
C LEU A 28 -0.16 -0.40 -2.61
N VAL A 29 0.19 -1.47 -1.93
CA VAL A 29 -0.35 -1.81 -0.62
C VAL A 29 0.65 -1.41 0.43
N VAL A 30 0.20 -0.68 1.44
CA VAL A 30 1.05 -0.13 2.51
C VAL A 30 0.40 -0.47 3.84
N GLU A 31 1.16 -1.12 4.71
CA GLU A 31 0.78 -1.37 6.09
C GLU A 31 1.43 -0.33 6.99
N PHE A 32 0.63 0.26 7.86
CA PHE A 32 1.10 1.19 8.87
C PHE A 32 1.31 0.49 10.22
N GLY A 33 2.20 1.04 11.05
CA GLY A 33 2.58 0.48 12.35
C GLY A 33 1.48 0.38 13.40
N HIS A 34 0.28 0.85 13.08
CA HIS A 34 -0.92 0.67 13.89
C HIS A 34 -1.78 -0.53 13.45
N GLY A 35 -1.36 -1.30 12.44
CA GLY A 35 -2.12 -2.43 11.88
C GLY A 35 -2.81 -2.19 10.53
N PRO A 36 -3.39 -1.01 10.21
CA PRO A 36 -4.24 -0.88 9.03
C PRO A 36 -3.45 -0.94 7.73
N VAL A 37 -4.09 -1.54 6.73
CA VAL A 37 -3.54 -1.72 5.39
C VAL A 37 -4.29 -0.84 4.41
N TYR A 38 -3.54 -0.02 3.68
CA TYR A 38 -4.07 0.88 2.67
C TYR A 38 -3.67 0.41 1.28
N VAL A 39 -4.61 0.49 0.35
CA VAL A 39 -4.39 0.13 -1.05
C VAL A 39 -4.54 1.38 -1.90
N TYR A 40 -3.42 1.80 -2.49
CA TYR A 40 -3.36 2.90 -3.45
C TYR A 40 -3.38 2.32 -4.85
N ALA A 41 -4.32 2.78 -5.68
CA ALA A 41 -4.40 2.36 -7.08
C ALA A 41 -4.00 3.50 -7.99
N ALA A 42 -3.20 3.22 -9.04
CA ALA A 42 -2.77 4.23 -10.00
C ALA A 42 -3.95 4.99 -10.64
N ARG A 43 -5.10 4.31 -10.82
CA ARG A 43 -6.34 4.92 -11.31
C ARG A 43 -7.01 5.89 -10.33
N ALA A 44 -6.81 5.69 -9.02
CA ALA A 44 -7.42 6.51 -7.97
C ALA A 44 -6.54 7.72 -7.61
N VAL A 45 -5.22 7.51 -7.53
CA VAL A 45 -4.26 8.58 -7.16
C VAL A 45 -3.67 9.31 -8.38
N GLY A 46 -3.72 8.69 -9.56
CA GLY A 46 -3.06 9.16 -10.79
C GLY A 46 -1.67 8.55 -10.98
N ARG A 47 -1.31 8.27 -12.23
CA ARG A 47 0.00 7.72 -12.62
C ARG A 47 1.22 8.44 -12.03
N PRO A 48 1.37 9.78 -12.14
CA PRO A 48 2.57 10.46 -11.65
C PRO A 48 2.72 10.33 -10.12
N LEU A 49 1.62 10.48 -9.38
CA LEU A 49 1.62 10.32 -7.93
C LEU A 49 1.87 8.86 -7.51
N PHE A 50 1.30 7.90 -8.25
CA PHE A 50 1.54 6.48 -8.02
C PHE A 50 3.00 6.08 -8.22
N THR A 51 3.66 6.61 -9.25
CA THR A 51 5.09 6.40 -9.47
C THR A 51 5.90 6.96 -8.30
N ALA A 52 5.62 8.20 -7.87
CA ALA A 52 6.30 8.80 -6.72
C ALA A 52 6.13 7.99 -5.42
N LEU A 53 4.93 7.43 -5.18
CA LEU A 53 4.70 6.53 -4.05
C LEU A 53 5.53 5.24 -4.16
N CYS A 54 5.64 4.67 -5.36
CA CYS A 54 6.45 3.48 -5.60
C CYS A 54 7.94 3.75 -5.37
N ASP A 55 8.46 4.87 -5.87
CA ASP A 55 9.84 5.30 -5.65
C ASP A 55 10.13 5.51 -4.16
N ALA A 56 9.24 6.18 -3.43
CA ALA A 56 9.38 6.36 -1.98
C ALA A 56 9.34 5.02 -1.21
N ALA A 57 8.48 4.10 -1.63
CA ALA A 57 8.39 2.76 -1.05
C ALA A 57 9.70 1.96 -1.25
N LEU A 58 10.27 2.02 -2.45
CA LEU A 58 11.54 1.38 -2.80
C LEU A 58 12.74 2.03 -2.08
N ALA A 59 12.75 3.37 -1.98
CA ALA A 59 13.78 4.11 -1.26
C ALA A 59 13.75 3.83 0.25
N GLY A 60 12.59 3.43 0.79
CA GLY A 60 12.42 3.13 2.20
C GLY A 60 12.40 4.37 3.09
N HIS A 61 12.08 5.55 2.53
CA HIS A 61 11.92 6.80 3.26
C HIS A 61 10.85 7.71 2.62
N GLY A 62 10.17 8.52 3.44
CA GLY A 62 9.28 9.59 2.95
C GLY A 62 7.91 9.15 2.44
N LEU A 63 7.60 7.85 2.42
CA LEU A 63 6.31 7.34 1.93
C LEU A 63 5.11 7.88 2.72
N SER A 64 5.17 7.87 4.06
CA SER A 64 4.07 8.38 4.90
C SER A 64 3.81 9.87 4.67
N THR A 65 4.88 10.67 4.56
CA THR A 65 4.77 12.11 4.31
C THR A 65 4.16 12.39 2.95
N LEU A 66 4.55 11.65 1.91
CA LEU A 66 3.99 11.80 0.57
C LEU A 66 2.49 11.43 0.56
N ILE A 67 2.12 10.34 1.24
CA ILE A 67 0.72 9.93 1.39
C ILE A 67 -0.09 11.03 2.07
N SER A 68 0.35 11.53 3.23
CA SER A 68 -0.40 12.55 3.97
C SER A 68 -0.50 13.89 3.24
N ARG A 69 0.51 14.26 2.44
CA ARG A 69 0.52 15.54 1.70
C ARG A 69 -0.25 15.48 0.38
N GLU A 70 -0.03 14.44 -0.42
CA GLU A 70 -0.51 14.38 -1.81
C GLU A 70 -1.73 13.46 -1.99
N VAL A 71 -1.79 12.36 -1.23
CA VAL A 71 -2.83 11.35 -1.40
C VAL A 71 -4.04 11.65 -0.51
N GLY A 72 -3.81 11.92 0.78
CA GLY A 72 -4.87 12.03 1.78
C GLY A 72 -5.76 10.79 1.76
N ASP A 73 -7.05 11.01 1.49
CA ASP A 73 -8.10 9.96 1.44
C ASP A 73 -8.29 9.31 0.05
N ARG A 74 -7.41 9.56 -0.92
CA ARG A 74 -7.51 8.98 -2.29
C ARG A 74 -7.08 7.51 -2.38
N TYR A 75 -7.31 6.72 -1.34
CA TYR A 75 -7.05 5.28 -1.36
C TYR A 75 -8.19 4.52 -2.04
N ALA A 76 -7.86 3.43 -2.72
CA ALA A 76 -8.86 2.58 -3.37
C ALA A 76 -9.57 1.66 -2.37
N ALA A 77 -8.88 1.27 -1.30
CA ALA A 77 -9.43 0.51 -0.19
C ALA A 77 -8.58 0.69 1.05
N ARG A 78 -9.19 0.51 2.21
CA ARG A 78 -8.55 0.43 3.52
C ARG A 78 -9.07 -0.83 4.22
N PHE A 79 -8.17 -1.50 4.93
CA PHE A 79 -8.44 -2.66 5.77
C PHE A 79 -7.94 -2.35 7.18
N ASP A 80 -8.61 -2.88 8.20
CA ASP A 80 -8.25 -2.62 9.60
C ASP A 80 -6.94 -3.30 10.00
N ASP A 81 -6.66 -4.45 9.39
CA ASP A 81 -5.42 -5.19 9.62
C ASP A 81 -4.98 -6.02 8.41
N ARG A 82 -3.78 -6.61 8.51
CA ARG A 82 -3.18 -7.47 7.48
C ARG A 82 -4.00 -8.73 7.20
N GLU A 83 -4.63 -9.31 8.22
CA GLU A 83 -5.43 -10.52 8.09
C GLU A 83 -6.71 -10.23 7.29
N ASP A 84 -7.39 -9.13 7.61
CA ASP A 84 -8.58 -8.67 6.89
C ASP A 84 -8.30 -8.40 5.40
N TRP A 85 -7.16 -7.76 5.11
CA TRP A 85 -6.67 -7.59 3.74
C TRP A 85 -6.41 -8.94 3.05
N SER A 86 -5.73 -9.87 3.73
CA SER A 86 -5.41 -11.21 3.21
C SER A 86 -6.67 -12.02 2.90
N ARG A 87 -7.65 -11.97 3.82
CA ARG A 87 -8.96 -12.62 3.66
C ARG A 87 -9.74 -12.04 2.48
N THR A 88 -9.71 -10.71 2.32
CA THR A 88 -10.35 -10.04 1.18
C THR A 88 -9.67 -10.37 -0.14
N LEU A 89 -8.34 -10.48 -0.19
CA LEU A 89 -7.63 -10.93 -1.40
C LEU A 89 -7.94 -12.38 -1.75
N ALA A 90 -8.05 -13.25 -0.75
CA ALA A 90 -8.47 -14.64 -0.95
C ALA A 90 -9.91 -14.72 -1.48
N GLY A 91 -10.82 -13.86 -0.99
CA GLY A 91 -12.22 -13.81 -1.43
C GLY A 91 -12.45 -13.07 -2.77
N ARG A 92 -11.68 -12.04 -3.09
CA ARG A 92 -11.81 -11.25 -4.34
C ARG A 92 -11.37 -11.99 -5.60
N ARG A 93 -10.71 -13.15 -5.48
CA ARG A 93 -10.47 -14.05 -6.62
C ARG A 93 -11.76 -14.52 -7.31
N SER A 94 -12.92 -14.34 -6.69
CA SER A 94 -14.22 -14.76 -7.21
C SER A 94 -15.06 -13.64 -7.85
N ARG A 95 -14.54 -12.41 -8.01
CA ARG A 95 -15.37 -11.31 -8.55
C ARG A 95 -14.57 -10.26 -9.33
N ALA A 96 -14.06 -10.67 -10.49
CA ALA A 96 -13.66 -9.77 -11.58
C ALA A 96 -14.27 -10.29 -12.89
N ALA A 97 -15.59 -10.27 -12.95
CA ALA A 97 -16.36 -10.35 -14.19
C ALA A 97 -17.53 -9.38 -14.00
N HIS A 98 -17.40 -8.16 -14.52
CA HIS A 98 -18.47 -7.56 -15.28
C HIS A 98 -17.96 -6.47 -16.21
#